data_AF-A0A924P8Q2-F1
#
_entry.id   AF-A0A924P8Q2-F1
#
_cell.length_a   1.000
_cell.length_b   1.000
_cell.length_c   1.000
_cell.angle_alpha   90.00
_cell.angle_beta   90.00
_cell.angle_gamma   90.00
#
_symmetry.space_group_name_H-M   'P 1'
#
loop_
_entity.id
_entity.type
_entity.pdbx_description
1 polymer ?
#
loop_
_entity_poly.entity_id
_entity_poly.type
_entity_poly.pdbx_seq_one_letter_code
_entity_poly.pdbx_strand_id
1 'polypeptide(L)'
;MIKEFKKAQATELKNFEKSQKSELRDLKSSQTAHQKEWEAKEKETRHVFFQANPGGPERRSYVKDFLDRRKVMVNVLKDEQVRRSQEQEVKKRALIEDQRGKLKEFEEALAKGEHPNNSLWPR
;
A
#
# COMPACT_ATOMS: atom_id res chain seq x y z
N MET A 1 -6.24 34.16 -10.45
CA MET A 1 -5.97 33.63 -9.09
C MET A 1 -6.65 32.28 -8.80
N ILE A 2 -7.98 32.16 -8.95
CA ILE A 2 -8.69 30.90 -8.64
C ILE A 2 -8.37 29.75 -9.61
N LYS A 3 -8.08 30.06 -10.87
CA LYS A 3 -7.70 29.06 -11.89
C LYS A 3 -6.35 28.42 -11.55
N GLU A 4 -5.39 29.24 -11.11
CA GLU A 4 -4.06 28.82 -10.69
C GLU A 4 -4.15 27.95 -9.42
N PHE A 5 -5.00 28.33 -8.47
CA PHE A 5 -5.25 27.55 -7.26
C PHE A 5 -5.84 26.15 -7.57
N LYS A 6 -6.90 26.09 -8.41
CA LYS A 6 -7.50 24.81 -8.84
C LYS A 6 -6.49 23.94 -9.60
N LYS A 7 -5.63 24.54 -10.43
CA LYS A 7 -4.54 23.84 -11.12
C LYS A 7 -3.49 23.29 -10.13
N ALA A 8 -3.14 24.05 -9.11
CA ALA A 8 -2.22 23.60 -8.06
C ALA A 8 -2.80 22.40 -7.29
N GLN A 9 -4.08 22.43 -6.91
CA GLN A 9 -4.74 21.31 -6.23
C GLN A 9 -4.78 20.04 -7.08
N ALA A 10 -5.09 20.20 -8.37
CA ALA A 10 -5.07 19.07 -9.32
C ALA A 10 -3.65 18.47 -9.47
N THR A 11 -2.61 19.30 -9.37
CA THR A 11 -1.22 18.87 -9.47
C THR A 11 -0.78 18.12 -8.21
N GLU A 12 -1.11 18.64 -7.03
CA GLU A 12 -0.87 17.98 -5.74
C GLU A 12 -1.56 16.60 -5.69
N LEU A 13 -2.83 16.52 -6.09
CA LEU A 13 -3.57 15.25 -6.12
C LEU A 13 -2.91 14.24 -7.07
N LYS A 14 -2.51 14.68 -8.26
CA LYS A 14 -1.81 13.81 -9.23
C LYS A 14 -0.46 13.32 -8.71
N ASN A 15 0.31 14.19 -8.05
CA ASN A 15 1.59 13.82 -7.44
C ASN A 15 1.39 12.81 -6.31
N PHE A 16 0.36 13.02 -5.50
CA PHE A 16 -0.04 12.11 -4.43
C PHE A 16 -0.43 10.73 -4.98
N GLU A 17 -1.29 10.66 -6.00
CA GLU A 17 -1.66 9.39 -6.65
C GLU A 17 -0.45 8.67 -7.28
N LYS A 18 0.47 9.43 -7.89
CA LYS A 18 1.72 8.87 -8.43
C LYS A 18 2.58 8.25 -7.33
N SER A 19 2.70 8.92 -6.18
CA SER A 19 3.44 8.43 -5.01
C SER A 19 2.80 7.12 -4.50
N GLN A 20 1.48 7.10 -4.28
CA GLN A 20 0.75 5.91 -3.86
C GLN A 20 0.94 4.71 -4.81
N LYS A 21 0.90 4.98 -6.12
CA LYS A 21 1.15 3.94 -7.14
C LYS A 21 2.57 3.39 -7.07
N SER A 22 3.58 4.23 -6.81
CA SER A 22 4.95 3.76 -6.61
C SER A 22 5.05 2.88 -5.37
N GLU A 23 4.48 3.31 -4.24
CA GLU A 23 4.48 2.54 -2.99
C GLU A 23 3.87 1.14 -3.17
N LEU A 24 2.75 1.01 -3.88
CA LEU A 24 2.13 -0.29 -4.14
C LEU A 24 2.99 -1.19 -5.03
N ARG A 25 3.69 -0.60 -6.01
CA ARG A 25 4.63 -1.35 -6.84
C ARG A 25 5.81 -1.84 -6.02
N ASP A 26 6.33 -1.00 -5.13
CA ASP A 26 7.49 -1.32 -4.30
C ASP A 26 7.10 -2.39 -3.25
N LEU A 27 5.88 -2.29 -2.68
CA LEU A 27 5.29 -3.35 -1.85
C LEU A 27 5.21 -4.68 -2.61
N LYS A 28 4.64 -4.70 -3.82
CA LYS A 28 4.51 -5.93 -4.61
C LYS A 28 5.87 -6.58 -4.89
N SER A 29 6.87 -5.77 -5.23
CA SER A 29 8.24 -6.23 -5.45
C SER A 29 8.84 -6.83 -4.18
N SER A 30 8.66 -6.17 -3.04
CA SER A 30 9.10 -6.65 -1.73
C SER A 30 8.42 -7.96 -1.34
N GLN A 31 7.10 -8.06 -1.49
CA GLN A 31 6.34 -9.29 -1.21
C GLN A 31 6.77 -10.45 -2.12
N THR A 32 7.07 -10.17 -3.40
CA THR A 32 7.59 -11.18 -4.32
C THR A 32 8.97 -11.68 -3.89
N ALA A 33 9.86 -10.80 -3.44
CA ALA A 33 11.16 -11.17 -2.90
C ALA A 33 11.01 -12.03 -1.64
N HIS A 34 10.17 -11.59 -0.70
CA HIS A 34 9.90 -12.31 0.54
C HIS A 34 9.34 -13.72 0.30
N GLN A 35 8.40 -13.85 -0.65
CA GLN A 35 7.86 -15.16 -1.03
C GLN A 35 8.97 -16.09 -1.56
N LYS A 36 9.86 -15.58 -2.43
CA LYS A 36 10.96 -16.39 -2.97
C LYS A 36 11.94 -16.83 -1.89
N GLU A 37 12.27 -15.94 -0.95
CA GLU A 37 13.13 -16.26 0.20
C GLU A 37 12.50 -17.34 1.08
N TRP A 38 11.21 -17.21 1.37
CA TRP A 38 10.46 -18.20 2.14
C TRP A 38 10.44 -19.57 1.43
N GLU A 39 10.14 -19.60 0.13
CA GLU A 39 10.12 -20.83 -0.67
C GLU A 39 11.50 -21.50 -0.76
N ALA A 40 12.58 -20.72 -0.89
CA ALA A 40 13.94 -21.23 -0.88
C ALA A 40 14.29 -21.87 0.49
N LYS A 41 13.94 -21.20 1.59
CA LYS A 41 14.17 -21.72 2.96
C LYS A 41 13.38 -22.99 3.23
N GLU A 42 12.12 -23.05 2.82
CA GLU A 42 11.28 -24.25 2.98
C GLU A 42 11.76 -25.39 2.09
N LYS A 43 12.29 -25.11 0.89
CA LYS A 43 12.89 -26.14 0.03
C LYS A 43 14.07 -26.82 0.72
N GLU A 44 14.97 -26.04 1.32
CA GLU A 44 16.13 -26.56 2.05
C GLU A 44 15.69 -27.35 3.28
N THR A 45 14.81 -26.76 4.10
CA THR A 45 14.28 -27.41 5.31
C THR A 45 13.60 -28.74 4.99
N ARG A 46 12.82 -28.78 3.90
CA ARG A 46 12.16 -30.00 3.44
C ARG A 46 13.17 -31.05 3.00
N HIS A 47 14.23 -30.65 2.28
CA HIS A 47 15.26 -31.58 1.83
C HIS A 47 15.93 -32.27 3.02
N VAL A 48 16.39 -31.48 4.00
CA VAL A 48 16.98 -31.98 5.24
C VAL A 48 16.01 -32.88 6.01
N PHE A 49 14.75 -32.45 6.18
CA PHE A 49 13.75 -33.25 6.88
C PHE A 49 13.50 -34.60 6.21
N PHE A 50 13.40 -34.62 4.88
CA PHE A 50 13.08 -35.83 4.12
C PHE A 50 14.25 -36.79 4.07
N GLN A 51 15.49 -36.31 4.11
CA GLN A 51 16.69 -37.13 4.27
C GLN A 51 16.72 -37.79 5.65
N ALA A 52 16.47 -37.02 6.71
CA ALA A 52 16.46 -37.53 8.09
C ALA A 52 15.27 -38.47 8.38
N ASN A 53 14.15 -38.28 7.69
CA ASN A 53 12.92 -39.04 7.89
C ASN A 53 12.51 -39.73 6.57
N PRO A 54 13.06 -40.91 6.26
CA PRO A 54 12.68 -41.68 5.07
C PRO A 54 11.27 -42.28 5.16
N GLY A 55 10.72 -42.39 6.37
CA GLY A 55 9.38 -42.93 6.67
C GLY A 55 8.25 -42.14 6.02
N GLY A 56 7.20 -42.87 5.62
CA GLY A 56 5.99 -42.30 5.01
C GLY A 56 5.13 -41.43 5.95
N PRO A 57 4.86 -41.84 7.20
CA PRO A 57 4.00 -41.08 8.13
C PRO A 57 4.52 -39.67 8.44
N GLU A 58 5.80 -39.54 8.76
CA GLU A 58 6.45 -38.29 9.15
C GLU A 58 6.46 -37.30 7.99
N ARG A 59 6.77 -37.79 6.78
CA ARG A 59 6.72 -36.99 5.54
C ARG A 59 5.31 -36.48 5.25
N ARG A 60 4.26 -37.29 5.45
CA ARG A 60 2.87 -36.85 5.27
C ARG A 60 2.49 -35.75 6.24
N SER A 61 2.88 -35.87 7.51
CA SER A 61 2.66 -34.81 8.50
C SER A 61 3.38 -33.52 8.10
N TYR A 62 4.66 -33.61 7.71
CA TYR A 62 5.43 -32.46 7.26
C TYR A 62 4.76 -31.74 6.07
N VAL A 63 4.28 -32.50 5.08
CA VAL A 63 3.62 -31.91 3.90
C VAL A 63 2.36 -31.15 4.31
N LYS A 64 1.57 -31.69 5.23
CA LYS A 64 0.38 -31.01 5.75
C LYS A 64 0.77 -29.68 6.42
N ASP A 65 1.75 -29.72 7.33
CA ASP A 65 2.21 -28.53 8.04
C ASP A 65 2.81 -27.49 7.08
N PHE A 66 3.54 -27.92 6.05
CA PHE A 66 4.05 -27.05 5.00
C PHE A 66 2.92 -26.35 4.23
N LEU A 67 1.86 -27.07 3.86
CA LEU A 67 0.71 -26.49 3.17
C LEU A 67 -0.01 -25.46 4.05
N ASP A 68 -0.15 -25.75 5.35
CA ASP A 68 -0.75 -24.83 6.31
C ASP A 68 0.12 -23.57 6.48
N ARG A 69 1.44 -23.69 6.65
CA ARG A 69 2.36 -22.54 6.70
C ARG A 69 2.31 -21.72 5.41
N ARG A 70 2.29 -22.38 4.25
CA ARG A 70 2.20 -21.71 2.95
C ARG A 70 0.90 -20.90 2.84
N LYS A 71 -0.22 -21.50 3.25
CA LYS A 71 -1.53 -20.84 3.24
C LYS A 71 -1.52 -19.59 4.13
N VAL A 72 -0.97 -19.69 5.34
CA VAL A 72 -0.83 -18.55 6.25
C VAL A 72 0.02 -17.45 5.61
N MET A 73 1.19 -17.79 5.07
CA MET A 73 2.06 -16.81 4.40
C MET A 73 1.34 -16.10 3.24
N VAL A 74 0.63 -16.83 2.37
CA VAL A 74 -0.12 -16.23 1.25
C VAL A 74 -1.21 -15.28 1.75
N ASN A 75 -1.93 -15.68 2.81
CA ASN A 75 -2.97 -14.85 3.39
C ASN A 75 -2.40 -13.56 3.99
N VAL A 76 -1.30 -13.64 4.73
CA VAL A 76 -0.63 -12.46 5.30
C VAL A 76 -0.24 -11.45 4.22
N LEU A 77 0.34 -11.91 3.10
CA LEU A 77 0.71 -11.02 1.99
C LEU A 77 -0.51 -10.36 1.34
N LYS A 78 -1.61 -11.10 1.18
CA LYS A 78 -2.87 -10.57 0.64
C LYS A 78 -3.51 -9.55 1.58
N ASP A 79 -3.57 -9.87 2.87
CA ASP A 79 -4.17 -9.01 3.89
C ASP A 79 -3.39 -7.70 4.00
N GLU A 80 -2.06 -7.75 3.93
CA GLU A 80 -1.23 -6.55 3.88
C GLU A 80 -1.54 -5.70 2.63
N GLN A 81 -1.64 -6.31 1.45
CA GLN A 81 -1.94 -5.59 0.22
C GLN A 81 -3.32 -4.88 0.31
N VAL A 82 -4.33 -5.58 0.83
CA VAL A 82 -5.67 -5.01 1.04
C VAL A 82 -5.61 -3.85 2.03
N ARG A 83 -4.95 -4.03 3.18
CA ARG A 83 -4.80 -2.99 4.20
C ARG A 83 -4.13 -1.74 3.63
N ARG A 84 -3.03 -1.92 2.89
CA ARG A 84 -2.28 -0.80 2.28
C ARG A 84 -3.12 -0.05 1.24
N SER A 85 -3.89 -0.77 0.43
CA SER A 85 -4.81 -0.15 -0.52
C SER A 85 -5.91 0.65 0.19
N GLN A 86 -6.48 0.12 1.28
CA GLN A 86 -7.50 0.83 2.07
C GLN A 86 -6.93 2.09 2.73
N GLU A 87 -5.73 2.01 3.31
CA GLU A 87 -5.03 3.18 3.88
C GLU A 87 -4.80 4.27 2.83
N GLN A 88 -4.41 3.88 1.62
CA GLN A 88 -4.21 4.84 0.53
C GLN A 88 -5.51 5.50 0.09
N GLU A 89 -6.61 4.76 -0.01
CA GLU A 89 -7.92 5.33 -0.32
C GLU A 89 -8.40 6.30 0.76
N VAL A 90 -8.20 5.98 2.05
CA VAL A 90 -8.53 6.89 3.15
C VAL A 90 -7.72 8.19 3.04
N LYS A 91 -6.40 8.09 2.82
CA LYS A 91 -5.55 9.29 2.66
C LYS A 91 -5.93 10.12 1.44
N LYS A 92 -6.31 9.47 0.33
CA LYS A 92 -6.78 10.16 -0.88
C LYS A 92 -8.08 10.92 -0.62
N ARG A 93 -9.05 10.31 0.05
CA ARG A 93 -10.30 10.98 0.44
C ARG A 93 -10.04 12.17 1.35
N ALA A 94 -9.18 11.99 2.36
CA ALA A 94 -8.79 13.08 3.26
C ALA A 94 -8.15 14.26 2.51
N LEU A 95 -7.28 14.00 1.53
CA LEU A 95 -6.69 15.05 0.69
C LEU A 95 -7.76 15.78 -0.15
N ILE A 96 -8.72 15.05 -0.73
CA ILE A 96 -9.81 15.65 -1.52
C ILE A 96 -10.69 16.53 -0.62
N GLU A 97 -11.01 16.08 0.59
CA GLU A 97 -11.81 16.83 1.56
C GLU A 97 -11.07 18.09 2.03
N ASP A 98 -9.77 18.00 2.34
CA ASP A 98 -8.92 19.14 2.68
C ASP A 98 -8.85 20.16 1.52
N GLN A 99 -8.64 19.69 0.29
CA GLN A 99 -8.64 20.54 -0.89
C GLN A 99 -10.00 21.25 -1.10
N ARG A 100 -11.12 20.55 -0.86
CA ARG A 100 -12.46 21.16 -0.92
C ARG A 100 -12.65 22.24 0.14
N GLY A 101 -12.20 22.00 1.37
CA GLY A 101 -12.24 22.98 2.45
C GLY A 101 -11.44 24.24 2.10
N LYS A 102 -10.17 24.05 1.71
CA LYS A 102 -9.29 25.15 1.29
C LYS A 102 -9.84 25.93 0.10
N LEU A 103 -10.47 25.25 -0.87
CA LEU A 103 -11.09 25.90 -2.01
C LEU A 103 -12.26 26.79 -1.59
N LYS A 104 -13.10 26.32 -0.67
CA LYS A 104 -14.21 27.10 -0.14
C LYS A 104 -13.70 28.36 0.57
N GLU A 105 -12.71 28.23 1.45
CA GLU A 105 -12.09 29.37 2.14
C GLU A 105 -11.44 30.36 1.15
N PHE A 106 -10.81 29.84 0.09
CA PHE A 106 -10.23 30.65 -0.96
C PHE A 106 -11.28 31.43 -1.75
N GLU A 107 -12.40 30.78 -2.10
CA GLU A 107 -13.55 31.41 -2.77
C GLU A 107 -14.22 32.46 -1.89
N GLU A 108 -14.35 32.22 -0.59
CA GLU A 108 -14.91 33.18 0.38
C GLU A 108 -14.03 34.43 0.54
N ALA A 109 -12.71 34.27 0.63
CA ALA A 109 -11.78 35.41 0.71
C ALA A 109 -11.89 36.30 -0.55
N LEU A 110 -11.91 35.67 -1.74
CA LEU A 110 -12.10 36.41 -2.98
C LEU A 110 -13.45 37.12 -3.05
N ALA A 111 -14.53 36.50 -2.57
CA ALA A 111 -15.86 37.11 -2.53
C ALA A 111 -15.93 38.34 -1.61
N LYS A 112 -15.14 38.35 -0.54
CA LYS A 112 -14.99 39.50 0.37
C LYS A 112 -14.07 40.60 -0.17
N GLY A 113 -13.43 40.39 -1.32
CA GLY A 113 -12.40 41.28 -1.86
C GLY A 113 -11.06 41.21 -1.13
N GLU A 114 -10.87 40.19 -0.29
CA GLU A 114 -9.64 39.95 0.45
C GLU A 114 -8.65 39.10 -0.36
N HIS A 115 -7.37 39.25 -0.05
CA HIS A 115 -6.33 38.40 -0.62
C HIS A 115 -6.33 37.04 0.12
N PRO A 116 -6.49 35.90 -0.58
CA PRO A 116 -6.51 34.59 0.06
C PRO A 116 -5.19 34.28 0.78
N ASN A 117 -5.27 33.64 1.94
CA ASN A 117 -4.09 33.29 2.72
C ASN A 117 -3.18 32.31 1.97
N ASN A 118 -1.87 32.56 2.00
CA ASN A 118 -0.86 31.68 1.42
C ASN A 118 -0.86 30.26 2.02
N SER A 119 -1.36 30.09 3.25
CA SER A 119 -1.50 28.76 3.87
C SER A 119 -2.52 27.85 3.18
N LEU A 120 -3.42 28.39 2.37
CA LEU A 120 -4.41 27.62 1.60
C LEU A 120 -3.80 26.95 0.38
N TRP A 121 -2.65 27.44 -0.10
CA TRP A 121 -2.05 26.92 -1.32
C TRP A 121 -1.52 25.50 -1.13
N PRO A 122 -1.79 24.61 -2.09
CA PRO A 122 -1.19 23.27 -2.16
C PRO A 122 0.32 23.32 -2.05
N ARG A 123 0.91 22.36 -1.35
CA ARG A 123 2.37 22.26 -1.15
C ARG A 123 3.01 21.24 -2.08
#